data_AF-A0A227JBK0-F1
#
_entry.id   AF-A0A227JBK0-F1
#
_cell.length_a   1.000
_cell.length_b   1.000
_cell.length_c   1.000
_cell.angle_alpha   90.00
_cell.angle_beta   90.00
_cell.angle_gamma   90.00
#
_symmetry.space_group_name_H-M   'P 1'
#
loop_
_entity.id
_entity.type
_entity.pdbx_description
1 polymer ?
#
loop_
_entity_poly.entity_id
_entity_poly.type
_entity_poly.pdbx_seq_one_letter_code
_entity_poly.pdbx_strand_id
1 'polypeptide(L)'
;MDIYQESISFLGNDANFDANGLFQCELSSNTNDHDEALFLTIFKNETTINLHMSLTSPVELPTPLPEAIAIAIGEHALEPFRGGFGVGLMPDSRRLTVYKVISLANKPQSYVQNTFQQLLEKIEQWHLFIEQTDNEEAIPEQL
;
A
#
# COMPACT_ATOMS: atom_id res chain seq x y z
N MET A 1 1.20 -0.36 -27.04
CA MET A 1 1.17 0.21 -25.68
C MET A 1 2.46 -0.22 -25.00
N ASP A 2 3.12 0.62 -24.18
CA ASP A 2 4.32 0.17 -23.48
C ASP A 2 3.97 -0.84 -22.36
N ILE A 3 4.95 -1.63 -21.91
CA ILE A 3 4.76 -2.70 -20.93
C ILE A 3 4.20 -2.18 -19.59
N TYR A 4 4.52 -0.94 -19.21
CA TYR A 4 4.05 -0.34 -17.95
C TYR A 4 2.58 0.00 -18.05
N GLN A 5 2.20 0.67 -19.14
CA GLN A 5 0.84 1.07 -19.43
C GLN A 5 -0.08 -0.15 -19.59
N GLU A 6 0.40 -1.19 -20.28
CA GLU A 6 -0.30 -2.49 -20.37
C GLU A 6 -0.45 -3.17 -19.01
N SER A 7 0.55 -3.03 -18.14
CA SER A 7 0.51 -3.63 -16.80
C SER A 7 -0.51 -2.98 -15.86
N ILE A 8 -0.87 -1.71 -16.08
CA ILE A 8 -1.82 -0.98 -15.21
C ILE A 8 -3.20 -0.78 -15.85
N SER A 9 -3.43 -1.26 -17.08
CA SER A 9 -4.67 -1.01 -17.83
C SER A 9 -5.93 -1.57 -17.14
N PHE A 10 -5.78 -2.53 -16.21
CA PHE A 10 -6.88 -3.07 -15.41
C PHE A 10 -7.47 -2.04 -14.45
N LEU A 11 -6.76 -0.93 -14.17
CA LEU A 11 -7.23 0.16 -13.30
C LEU A 11 -8.24 1.08 -14.01
N GLY A 12 -8.42 0.94 -15.32
CA GLY A 12 -9.37 1.72 -16.12
C GLY A 12 -8.73 2.38 -17.33
N ASN A 13 -9.57 2.91 -18.21
CA ASN A 13 -9.14 3.50 -19.49
C ASN A 13 -8.31 4.79 -19.31
N ASP A 14 -8.48 5.48 -18.18
CA ASP A 14 -7.80 6.75 -17.88
C ASP A 14 -6.51 6.56 -17.07
N ALA A 15 -6.18 5.32 -16.67
CA ALA A 15 -5.00 5.04 -15.88
C ALA A 15 -3.72 5.23 -16.69
N ASN A 16 -3.11 6.42 -16.62
CA ASN A 16 -1.92 6.78 -17.39
C ASN A 16 -0.83 7.37 -16.51
N PHE A 17 0.41 7.03 -16.78
CA PHE A 17 1.55 7.65 -16.12
C PHE A 17 1.75 9.10 -16.59
N ASP A 18 2.10 9.98 -15.65
CA ASP A 18 2.48 11.35 -15.93
C ASP A 18 3.89 11.45 -16.55
N ALA A 19 4.37 12.68 -16.79
CA ALA A 19 5.70 12.94 -17.33
C ALA A 19 6.86 12.43 -16.45
N ASN A 20 6.61 12.21 -15.15
CA ASN A 20 7.58 11.70 -14.19
C ASN A 20 7.51 10.17 -14.05
N GLY A 21 6.58 9.52 -14.75
CA GLY A 21 6.37 8.08 -14.62
C GLY A 21 5.58 7.69 -13.38
N LEU A 22 4.77 8.61 -12.86
CA LEU A 22 3.92 8.40 -11.71
C LEU A 22 2.46 8.29 -12.15
N PHE A 23 1.75 7.32 -11.59
CA PHE A 23 0.30 7.23 -11.66
C PHE A 23 -0.25 7.24 -10.22
N GLN A 24 -1.27 8.06 -9.97
CA GLN A 24 -1.91 8.16 -8.67
C GLN A 24 -3.42 8.23 -8.83
N CYS A 25 -4.15 7.54 -7.96
CA CYS A 25 -5.59 7.68 -7.86
C CYS A 25 -6.10 7.38 -6.44
N GLU A 26 -7.27 7.91 -6.14
CA GLU A 26 -8.08 7.50 -5.00
C GLU A 26 -8.87 6.24 -5.36
N LEU A 27 -8.88 5.27 -4.45
CA LEU A 27 -9.72 4.10 -4.49
C LEU A 27 -10.82 4.31 -3.43
N SER A 28 -12.00 4.75 -3.86
CA SER A 28 -13.16 4.96 -2.99
C SER A 28 -14.16 3.81 -3.12
N SER A 29 -14.72 3.37 -1.99
CA SER A 29 -15.78 2.37 -1.94
C SER A 29 -17.16 3.02 -2.03
N ASN A 30 -17.52 3.65 -3.13
CA ASN A 30 -18.88 4.18 -3.43
C ASN A 30 -19.54 5.14 -2.41
N THR A 31 -18.91 5.44 -1.27
CA THR A 31 -19.25 6.54 -0.38
C THR A 31 -18.53 7.77 -0.93
N ASN A 32 -19.25 8.87 -1.14
CA ASN A 32 -18.66 10.17 -1.55
C ASN A 32 -17.79 10.79 -0.43
N ASP A 33 -17.23 9.95 0.45
CA ASP A 33 -16.43 10.33 1.59
C ASP A 33 -14.96 10.12 1.23
N HIS A 34 -14.33 11.20 0.77
CA HIS A 34 -12.93 11.19 0.37
C HIS A 34 -11.99 10.93 1.56
N ASP A 35 -12.47 11.15 2.78
CA ASP A 35 -11.69 10.96 4.01
C ASP A 35 -11.43 9.47 4.32
N GLU A 36 -12.12 8.54 3.64
CA GLU A 36 -11.95 7.08 3.78
C GLU A 36 -11.28 6.42 2.56
N ALA A 37 -10.83 7.20 1.56
CA ALA A 37 -10.26 6.63 0.35
C ALA A 37 -8.83 6.09 0.58
N LEU A 38 -8.54 4.93 -0.01
CA LEU A 38 -7.16 4.46 -0.15
C LEU A 38 -6.48 5.22 -1.28
N PHE A 39 -5.22 5.59 -1.10
CA PHE A 39 -4.43 6.26 -2.13
C PHE A 39 -3.48 5.28 -2.81
N LEU A 40 -3.77 4.96 -4.07
CA LEU A 40 -2.89 4.16 -4.92
C LEU A 40 -1.83 5.05 -5.55
N THR A 41 -0.57 4.64 -5.45
CA THR A 41 0.54 5.23 -6.17
C THR A 41 1.32 4.14 -6.89
N ILE A 42 1.60 4.35 -8.17
CA ILE A 42 2.40 3.46 -9.00
C ILE A 42 3.49 4.29 -9.68
N PHE A 43 4.74 3.92 -9.45
CA PHE A 43 5.89 4.52 -10.11
C PHE A 43 6.55 3.51 -11.04
N LYS A 44 6.79 3.91 -12.30
CA LYS A 44 7.54 3.11 -13.26
C LYS A 44 9.05 3.34 -13.08
N ASN A 45 9.78 2.26 -12.85
CA ASN A 45 11.24 2.29 -12.80
C ASN A 45 11.81 1.64 -14.06
N GLU A 46 12.14 2.49 -15.03
CA GLU A 46 12.65 2.06 -16.33
C GLU A 46 14.06 1.47 -16.27
N THR A 47 14.85 1.82 -15.25
CA THR A 47 16.21 1.30 -15.09
C THR A 47 16.20 -0.18 -14.72
N THR A 48 15.26 -0.59 -13.85
CA THR A 48 15.16 -1.96 -13.35
C THR A 48 14.02 -2.77 -13.98
N ILE A 49 13.21 -2.15 -14.84
CA ILE A 49 12.02 -2.75 -15.46
C ILE A 49 11.03 -3.22 -14.38
N ASN A 50 10.77 -2.34 -13.40
CA ASN A 50 9.89 -2.61 -12.26
C ASN A 50 8.75 -1.60 -12.18
N LEU A 51 7.63 -2.03 -11.58
CA LEU A 51 6.63 -1.13 -10.99
C LEU A 51 6.84 -1.09 -9.48
N HIS A 52 6.83 0.10 -8.92
CA HIS A 52 6.77 0.31 -7.48
C HIS A 52 5.33 0.71 -7.17
N MET A 53 4.59 -0.18 -6.53
CA MET A 53 3.17 0.00 -6.24
C MET A 53 2.97 0.13 -4.74
N SER A 54 2.21 1.12 -4.31
CA SER A 54 1.88 1.33 -2.90
C SER A 54 0.43 1.73 -2.71
N LEU A 55 -0.18 1.26 -1.63
CA LEU A 55 -1.45 1.73 -1.10
C LEU A 55 -1.20 2.43 0.22
N THR A 56 -1.66 3.67 0.32
CA THR A 56 -1.63 4.43 1.56
C THR A 56 -3.03 4.49 2.14
N SER A 57 -3.15 4.09 3.41
CA SER A 57 -4.38 4.17 4.17
C SER A 57 -4.81 5.62 4.41
N PRO A 58 -6.10 5.91 4.49
CA PRO A 58 -6.57 7.20 5.00
C PRO A 58 -6.34 7.38 6.52
N VAL A 59 -6.25 6.26 7.26
CA VAL A 59 -6.19 6.23 8.72
C VAL A 59 -4.76 6.53 9.19
N GLU A 60 -4.64 7.50 10.09
CA GLU A 60 -3.39 7.79 10.78
C GLU A 60 -3.13 6.77 11.89
N LEU A 61 -1.85 6.43 12.08
CA LEU A 61 -1.46 5.58 13.20
C LEU A 61 -1.70 6.27 14.56
N PRO A 62 -2.15 5.51 15.58
CA PRO A 62 -2.47 6.04 16.91
C PRO A 62 -1.30 6.79 17.56
N THR A 63 -1.63 7.74 18.44
CA THR A 63 -0.67 8.54 19.20
C THR A 63 -0.99 8.45 20.70
N PRO A 64 -0.10 7.89 21.54
CA PRO A 64 1.22 7.34 21.22
C PRO A 64 1.15 6.10 20.31
N LEU A 65 2.27 5.76 19.65
CA LEU A 65 2.34 4.57 18.81
C LEU A 65 2.54 3.32 19.70
N PRO A 66 1.62 2.35 19.70
CA PRO A 66 1.77 1.07 20.40
C PRO A 66 3.06 0.35 20.02
N GLU A 67 3.72 -0.28 21.00
CA GLU A 67 5.00 -0.98 20.79
C GLU A 67 4.85 -2.11 19.76
N ALA A 68 3.77 -2.87 19.83
CA ALA A 68 3.49 -3.96 18.91
C ALA A 68 3.37 -3.47 17.45
N ILE A 69 2.75 -2.30 17.23
CA ILE A 69 2.64 -1.69 15.90
C ILE A 69 4.02 -1.24 15.41
N ALA A 70 4.81 -0.59 16.28
CA ALA A 70 6.15 -0.12 15.93
C ALA A 70 7.08 -1.29 15.52
N ILE A 71 7.06 -2.40 16.27
CA ILE A 71 7.83 -3.60 15.96
C ILE A 71 7.37 -4.21 14.63
N ALA A 72 6.06 -4.39 14.45
CA ALA A 72 5.52 -4.99 13.23
C ALA A 72 5.88 -4.18 11.98
N ILE A 73 5.84 -2.84 12.04
CA ILE A 73 6.29 -1.98 10.93
C ILE A 73 7.77 -2.22 10.65
N GLY A 74 8.62 -2.28 11.67
CA GLY A 74 10.05 -2.52 11.53
C GLY A 74 10.37 -3.87 10.87
N GLU A 75 9.65 -4.93 11.26
CA GLU A 75 9.79 -6.27 10.67
C GLU A 75 9.34 -6.27 9.20
N HIS A 76 8.16 -5.72 8.93
CA HIS A 76 7.59 -5.69 7.59
C HIS A 76 8.31 -4.72 6.63
N ALA A 77 9.03 -3.72 7.12
CA ALA A 77 9.85 -2.83 6.28
C ALA A 77 10.95 -3.60 5.51
N LEU A 78 11.39 -4.76 6.02
CA LEU A 78 12.46 -5.57 5.44
C LEU A 78 11.96 -6.72 4.55
N GLU A 79 10.66 -7.02 4.58
CA GLU A 79 10.05 -8.08 3.77
C GLU A 79 10.31 -7.97 2.25
N PRO A 80 10.40 -6.77 1.64
CA PRO A 80 10.73 -6.64 0.22
C PRO A 80 12.06 -7.30 -0.19
N PHE A 81 13.05 -7.38 0.69
CA PHE A 81 14.32 -8.08 0.41
C PHE A 81 14.13 -9.58 0.17
N ARG A 82 13.03 -10.16 0.66
CA ARG A 82 12.66 -11.57 0.51
C ARG A 82 11.53 -11.78 -0.49
N GLY A 83 11.13 -10.73 -1.20
CA GLY A 83 9.98 -10.80 -2.09
C GLY A 83 8.63 -10.75 -1.37
N GLY A 84 8.59 -10.26 -0.12
CA GLY A 84 7.35 -9.91 0.60
C GLY A 84 6.83 -8.50 0.32
N PHE A 85 5.79 -8.10 1.04
CA PHE A 85 5.21 -6.75 1.02
C PHE A 85 5.85 -5.90 2.09
N GLY A 86 6.28 -4.70 1.70
CA GLY A 86 6.81 -3.71 2.63
C GLY A 86 5.70 -2.93 3.30
N VAL A 87 5.98 -2.44 4.50
CA VAL A 87 5.08 -1.57 5.26
C VAL A 87 5.89 -0.40 5.79
N GLY A 88 5.31 0.79 5.77
CA GLY A 88 5.97 1.99 6.25
C GLY A 88 5.05 3.19 6.32
N LEU A 89 5.67 4.36 6.46
CA LEU A 89 5.01 5.66 6.53
C LEU A 89 5.64 6.57 5.47
N MET A 90 4.82 7.37 4.79
CA MET A 90 5.34 8.43 3.93
C MET A 90 5.94 9.57 4.79
N PRO A 91 6.99 10.27 4.34
CA PRO A 91 7.69 11.27 5.17
C PRO A 91 6.82 12.42 5.69
N ASP A 92 5.74 12.72 5.00
CA ASP A 92 4.80 13.82 5.26
C ASP A 92 3.50 13.35 5.93
N SER A 93 3.42 12.07 6.32
CA SER A 93 2.18 11.47 6.79
C SER A 93 2.41 10.40 7.86
N ARG A 94 1.51 10.34 8.83
CA ARG A 94 1.42 9.23 9.79
C ARG A 94 0.53 8.08 9.32
N ARG A 95 0.12 8.12 8.06
CA ARG A 95 -0.72 7.10 7.44
C ARG A 95 0.10 5.90 7.04
N LEU A 96 -0.43 4.73 7.34
CA LEU A 96 0.18 3.46 6.98
C LEU A 96 0.21 3.28 5.47
N THR A 97 1.36 2.90 4.93
CA THR A 97 1.54 2.54 3.52
C THR A 97 2.02 1.10 3.41
N VAL A 98 1.33 0.29 2.61
CA VAL A 98 1.79 -1.03 2.18
C VAL A 98 2.30 -0.92 0.75
N TYR A 99 3.45 -1.51 0.45
CA TYR A 99 4.07 -1.40 -0.87
C TYR A 99 4.70 -2.69 -1.38
N LYS A 100 4.89 -2.73 -2.69
CA LYS A 100 5.52 -3.83 -3.40
C LYS A 100 6.30 -3.34 -4.60
N VAL A 101 7.51 -3.88 -4.77
CA VAL A 101 8.26 -3.79 -6.03
C VAL A 101 7.93 -5.02 -6.87
N ILE A 102 7.47 -4.77 -8.09
CA ILE A 102 6.98 -5.77 -9.03
C ILE A 102 7.91 -5.74 -10.24
N SER A 103 8.65 -6.83 -10.47
CA SER A 103 9.40 -6.95 -11.73
C SER A 103 8.46 -7.31 -12.86
N LEU A 104 8.56 -6.57 -13.97
CA LEU A 104 7.79 -6.86 -15.18
C LEU A 104 8.51 -7.87 -16.09
N ALA A 105 9.79 -8.15 -15.84
CA ALA A 105 10.55 -9.10 -16.64
C ALA A 105 9.99 -10.52 -16.51
N ASN A 106 9.58 -11.10 -17.63
CA ASN A 106 9.10 -12.49 -17.73
C ASN A 106 7.89 -12.83 -16.83
N LYS A 107 7.08 -11.84 -16.44
CA LYS A 107 5.85 -12.05 -15.67
C LYS A 107 4.62 -11.98 -16.59
N PRO A 108 3.59 -12.80 -16.34
CA PRO A 108 2.31 -12.64 -17.01
C PRO A 108 1.66 -11.33 -16.55
N GLN A 109 0.89 -10.69 -17.44
CA GLN A 109 0.21 -9.42 -17.16
C GLN A 109 -0.70 -9.50 -15.91
N SER A 110 -1.34 -10.65 -15.68
CA SER A 110 -2.18 -10.90 -14.49
C SER A 110 -1.40 -10.83 -13.17
N TYR A 111 -0.07 -10.90 -13.19
CA TYR A 111 0.75 -10.81 -11.98
C TYR A 111 0.60 -9.45 -11.29
N VAL A 112 0.52 -8.37 -12.05
CA VAL A 112 0.39 -7.01 -11.50
C VAL A 112 -0.98 -6.83 -10.87
N GLN A 113 -2.04 -7.28 -11.56
CA GLN A 113 -3.41 -7.26 -11.03
C GLN A 113 -3.55 -8.11 -9.75
N ASN A 114 -2.97 -9.31 -9.73
CA ASN A 114 -2.99 -10.17 -8.54
C ASN A 114 -2.22 -9.53 -7.37
N THR A 115 -1.10 -8.87 -7.66
CA THR A 115 -0.32 -8.16 -6.64
C THR A 115 -1.09 -6.97 -6.09
N PHE A 116 -1.84 -6.26 -6.93
CA PHE A 116 -2.73 -5.19 -6.50
C PHE A 116 -3.83 -5.69 -5.56
N GLN A 117 -4.47 -6.81 -5.88
CA GLN A 117 -5.46 -7.43 -4.98
C GLN A 117 -4.83 -7.83 -3.63
N GLN A 118 -3.63 -8.38 -3.64
CA GLN A 118 -2.90 -8.69 -2.41
C GLN A 118 -2.54 -7.45 -1.60
N LEU A 119 -2.26 -6.30 -2.23
CA LEU A 119 -2.06 -5.05 -1.51
C LEU A 119 -3.33 -4.60 -0.79
N LEU A 120 -4.51 -4.74 -1.41
CA LEU A 120 -5.80 -4.44 -0.78
C LEU A 120 -6.04 -5.36 0.43
N GLU A 121 -5.86 -6.67 0.26
CA GLU A 121 -5.98 -7.61 1.39
C GLU A 121 -4.99 -7.27 2.53
N LYS A 122 -3.78 -6.83 2.19
CA LYS A 122 -2.77 -6.47 3.18
C LYS A 122 -3.12 -5.18 3.92
N ILE A 123 -3.66 -4.16 3.24
CA ILE A 123 -4.05 -2.93 3.93
C ILE A 123 -5.20 -3.21 4.91
N GLU A 124 -6.17 -4.05 4.53
CA GLU A 124 -7.27 -4.47 5.41
C GLU A 124 -6.77 -5.26 6.63
N GLN A 125 -5.83 -6.20 6.43
CA GLN A 125 -5.20 -6.92 7.54
C GLN A 125 -4.52 -5.99 8.53
N TRP A 126 -3.87 -4.95 8.02
CA TRP A 126 -3.23 -3.95 8.87
C TRP A 126 -4.25 -3.06 9.60
N HIS A 127 -5.37 -2.69 8.98
CA HIS A 127 -6.44 -1.97 9.66
C HIS A 127 -6.96 -2.76 10.85
N LEU A 128 -7.29 -4.03 10.65
CA LEU A 128 -7.76 -4.91 11.73
C LEU A 128 -6.73 -5.05 12.85
N PHE A 129 -5.44 -5.20 12.50
CA PHE A 129 -4.37 -5.30 13.49
C PHE A 129 -4.21 -4.01 14.32
N ILE A 130 -4.26 -2.86 13.68
CA ILE A 130 -4.17 -1.55 14.35
C ILE A 130 -5.37 -1.37 15.28
N GLU A 131 -6.59 -1.62 14.79
CA GLU A 131 -7.81 -1.52 15.60
C GLU A 131 -7.78 -2.44 16.83
N GLN A 132 -7.31 -3.67 16.69
CA GLN A 132 -7.20 -4.61 17.80
C GLN A 132 -6.18 -4.15 18.84
N THR A 133 -5.01 -3.70 18.39
CA THR A 133 -3.93 -3.28 19.27
C THR A 133 -4.28 -1.99 20.03
N ASP A 134 -4.94 -1.04 19.36
CA ASP A 134 -5.38 0.23 19.98
C ASP A 134 -6.44 -0.02 21.06
N ASN A 135 -7.33 -1.00 20.84
CA ASN A 135 -8.34 -1.39 21.83
C ASN A 135 -7.76 -2.16 23.03
N GLU A 136 -6.70 -2.95 22.85
CA GLU A 136 -6.06 -3.71 23.93
C GLU A 136 -5.28 -2.80 24.90
N GLU A 137 -4.62 -1.75 24.41
CA GLU A 137 -3.95 -0.76 25.28
C GLU A 137 -4.94 0.17 26.01
N ALA A 138 -6.19 0.25 25.55
CA ALA A 138 -7.25 1.08 26.13
C ALA A 138 -7.98 0.45 27.33
N ILE A 139 -7.67 -0.79 27.71
CA ILE A 139 -8.19 -1.43 28.94
C ILE A 139 -7.13 -1.31 30.04
N PRO A 140 -7.22 -0.35 30.97
CA PRO A 140 -6.35 -0.36 32.13
C PRO A 140 -6.76 -1.56 32.99
N GLU A 141 -5.78 -2.35 33.43
CA GLU A 141 -5.94 -3.28 34.54
C GLU A 141 -6.60 -2.54 35.72
N GLN A 142 -7.90 -2.74 35.90
CA GLN A 142 -8.53 -2.52 37.19
C GLN A 142 -8.30 -3.79 38.01
N LEU A 143 -7.22 -3.78 38.79
CA LEU A 143 -7.01 -4.66 39.94
C LEU A 143 -7.01 -3.82 41.22
#